data_AF-A0A5M9MQN0-F1
#
_entry.id   AF-A0A5M9MQN0-F1
#
_cell.length_a   1.000
_cell.length_b   1.000
_cell.length_c   1.000
_cell.angle_alpha   90.00
_cell.angle_beta   90.00
_cell.angle_gamma   90.00
#
_symmetry.space_group_name_H-M   'P 1'
#
loop_
_entity.id
_entity.type
_entity.pdbx_description
1 polymer ?
#
loop_
_entity_poly.entity_id
_entity_poly.type
_entity_poly.pdbx_seq_one_letter_code
_entity_poly.pdbx_strand_id
1 'polypeptide(L)'
;MNYHELCGDSRKNQSLMLDAIANAYYGISSQGTVKQRRDFVTGHMRLGRWCWRLAGTVGVGVSLTFGDKLMTLMVNHKFTNAQIDALVTYVSNTHPGTVRLLHRLESIAKPLILGELPMDLIEEIQNNRSSILGECELSHAITDDETALVSQLRERPWTVIDSNFLAIKKIAEFLRGL
;
A
#
# COMPACT_ATOMS: atom_id res chain seq x y z
N MET A 1 21.94 15.15 25.80
CA MET A 1 21.60 15.39 24.39
C MET A 1 20.09 15.63 24.32
N ASN A 2 19.67 16.84 23.96
CA ASN A 2 18.31 17.35 24.20
C ASN A 2 17.34 16.89 23.09
N TYR A 3 16.32 16.11 23.43
CA TYR A 3 15.29 15.61 22.50
C TYR A 3 14.53 16.72 21.74
N HIS A 4 14.57 17.95 22.24
CA HIS A 4 13.91 19.11 21.66
C HIS A 4 14.61 19.67 20.40
N GLU A 5 15.94 19.54 20.30
CA GLU A 5 16.73 20.03 19.15
C GLU A 5 16.60 19.10 17.94
N LEU A 6 16.63 17.78 18.16
CA LEU A 6 16.42 16.76 17.11
C LEU A 6 15.03 16.86 16.47
N CYS A 7 14.00 17.17 17.26
CA CYS A 7 12.63 17.34 16.78
C CYS A 7 12.43 18.67 16.02
N GLY A 8 13.19 19.71 16.37
CA GLY A 8 13.18 21.00 15.68
C GLY A 8 13.84 20.94 14.30
N ASP A 9 14.94 20.20 14.20
CA ASP A 9 15.69 20.00 12.95
C ASP A 9 14.91 19.09 11.96
N SER A 10 14.36 17.99 12.46
CA SER A 10 13.52 17.08 11.66
C SER A 10 12.30 17.77 11.02
N ARG A 11 11.60 18.64 11.76
CA ARG A 11 10.45 19.40 11.25
C ARG A 11 10.84 20.43 10.19
N LYS A 12 11.99 21.11 10.37
CA LYS A 12 12.51 22.05 9.37
C LYS A 12 12.89 21.35 8.08
N ASN A 13 13.59 20.22 8.18
CA ASN A 13 14.00 19.41 7.01
C ASN A 13 12.79 18.85 6.25
N GLN A 14 11.75 18.40 6.96
CA GLN A 14 10.51 17.96 6.34
C GLN A 14 9.79 19.09 5.58
N SER A 15 9.76 20.31 6.14
CA SER A 15 9.17 21.47 5.45
C SER A 15 9.94 21.82 4.18
N LEU A 16 11.27 21.80 4.21
CA LEU A 16 12.11 22.09 3.04
C LEU A 16 11.93 21.05 1.93
N MET A 17 11.83 19.77 2.30
CA MET A 17 11.55 18.69 1.35
C MET A 17 10.18 18.86 0.68
N LEU A 18 9.14 19.17 1.47
CA LEU A 18 7.79 19.41 0.94
C LEU A 18 7.75 20.59 -0.04
N ASP A 19 8.49 21.67 0.27
CA ASP A 19 8.62 22.82 -0.62
C ASP A 19 9.33 22.47 -1.92
N ALA A 20 10.42 21.70 -1.84
CA ALA A 20 11.16 21.26 -3.03
C ALA A 20 10.29 20.40 -3.95
N ILE A 21 9.53 19.44 -3.39
CA ILE A 21 8.59 18.60 -4.15
C ILE A 21 7.48 19.45 -4.77
N ALA A 22 6.87 20.34 -3.99
CA ALA A 22 5.82 21.23 -4.47
C ALA A 22 6.32 22.12 -5.63
N ASN A 23 7.51 22.70 -5.50
CA ASN A 23 8.11 23.55 -6.53
C ASN A 23 8.46 22.77 -7.80
N ALA A 24 8.97 21.54 -7.67
CA ALA A 24 9.27 20.68 -8.82
C ALA A 24 8.00 20.27 -9.58
N TYR A 25 6.92 19.98 -8.87
CA TYR A 25 5.66 19.51 -9.48
C TYR A 25 4.88 20.63 -10.16
N TYR A 26 4.86 21.82 -9.56
CA TYR A 26 4.05 22.93 -10.03
C TYR A 26 4.83 23.96 -10.87
N GLY A 27 6.16 23.95 -10.81
CA GLY A 27 6.99 25.02 -11.37
C GLY A 27 6.86 26.35 -10.60
N ILE A 28 7.67 27.34 -11.01
CA ILE A 28 7.70 28.70 -10.40
C ILE A 28 6.38 29.47 -10.65
N SER A 29 5.59 29.07 -11.64
CA SER A 29 4.47 29.85 -12.20
C SER A 29 3.05 29.33 -11.90
N SER A 30 2.85 28.39 -10.97
CA SER A 30 1.52 27.79 -10.79
C SER A 30 0.55 28.54 -9.87
N GLN A 31 -0.73 28.43 -10.21
CA GLN A 31 -1.90 28.78 -9.41
C GLN A 31 -1.90 28.18 -7.99
N GLY A 32 -2.47 28.91 -7.03
CA GLY A 32 -2.67 28.49 -5.64
C GLY A 32 -1.64 29.03 -4.65
N THR A 33 -2.02 29.13 -3.39
CA THR A 33 -1.14 29.58 -2.30
C THR A 33 -0.06 28.53 -1.98
N VAL A 34 1.08 28.95 -1.40
CA VAL A 34 2.12 28.03 -0.90
C VAL A 34 1.53 26.97 0.04
N LYS A 35 0.57 27.37 0.87
CA LYS A 35 -0.15 26.47 1.77
C LYS A 35 -0.92 25.39 1.00
N GLN A 36 -1.69 25.76 -0.02
CA GLN A 36 -2.45 24.79 -0.82
C GLN A 36 -1.53 23.79 -1.53
N ARG A 37 -0.38 24.25 -2.04
CA ARG A 37 0.61 23.37 -2.68
C ARG A 37 1.22 22.39 -1.67
N ARG A 38 1.57 22.86 -0.48
CA ARG A 38 2.06 22.00 0.61
C ARG A 38 1.01 20.99 1.08
N ASP A 39 -0.24 21.43 1.24
CA ASP A 39 -1.35 20.57 1.67
C ASP A 39 -1.61 19.47 0.63
N PHE A 40 -1.52 19.80 -0.66
CA PHE A 40 -1.60 18.84 -1.76
C PHE A 40 -0.50 17.76 -1.68
N VAL A 41 0.77 18.16 -1.59
CA VAL A 41 1.91 17.22 -1.46
C VAL A 41 1.77 16.37 -0.20
N THR A 42 1.40 16.99 0.93
CA THR A 42 1.18 16.29 2.21
C THR A 42 0.05 15.26 2.09
N GLY A 43 -1.02 15.58 1.36
CA GLY A 43 -2.10 14.65 1.04
C GLY A 43 -1.61 13.41 0.29
N HIS A 44 -0.80 13.61 -0.75
CA HIS A 44 -0.18 12.51 -1.50
C HIS A 44 0.80 11.68 -0.68
N MET A 45 1.64 12.30 0.15
CA MET A 45 2.53 11.55 1.04
C MET A 45 1.75 10.72 2.07
N ARG A 46 0.63 11.24 2.57
CA ARG A 46 -0.26 10.50 3.47
C ARG A 46 -0.90 9.32 2.77
N LEU A 47 -1.43 9.52 1.55
CA LEU A 47 -1.97 8.43 0.73
C LEU A 47 -0.91 7.37 0.46
N GLY A 48 0.27 7.77 -0.02
CA GLY A 48 1.38 6.87 -0.28
C GLY A 48 1.76 6.04 0.95
N ARG A 49 1.79 6.65 2.14
CA ARG A 49 2.02 5.92 3.40
C ARG A 49 0.95 4.86 3.66
N TRP A 50 -0.32 5.17 3.46
CA TRP A 50 -1.40 4.22 3.70
C TRP A 50 -1.43 3.10 2.64
N CYS A 51 -1.25 3.45 1.37
CA CYS A 51 -1.10 2.47 0.29
C CYS A 51 0.07 1.55 0.55
N TRP A 52 1.21 2.12 0.98
CA TRP A 52 2.38 1.34 1.34
C TRP A 52 2.13 0.41 2.52
N ARG A 53 1.36 0.83 3.52
CA ARG A 53 0.98 -0.06 4.63
C ARG A 53 0.18 -1.26 4.17
N LEU A 54 -0.80 -1.06 3.28
CA LEU A 54 -1.55 -2.17 2.69
C LEU A 54 -0.66 -3.05 1.82
N ALA A 55 0.12 -2.46 0.91
CA ALA A 55 1.03 -3.19 0.04
C ALA A 55 2.04 -4.02 0.85
N GLY A 56 2.54 -3.46 1.95
CA GLY A 56 3.51 -4.09 2.82
C GLY A 56 2.98 -5.29 3.62
N THR A 57 1.68 -5.35 3.87
CA THR A 57 1.06 -6.40 4.69
C THR A 57 0.23 -7.38 3.88
N VAL A 58 -0.65 -6.87 3.02
CA VAL A 58 -1.59 -7.63 2.19
C VAL A 58 -0.94 -8.08 0.88
N GLY A 59 0.13 -7.40 0.45
CA GLY A 59 0.87 -7.73 -0.77
C GLY A 59 0.83 -6.58 -1.78
N VAL A 60 1.92 -6.39 -2.51
CA VAL A 60 2.12 -5.23 -3.41
C VAL A 60 1.08 -5.19 -4.53
N GLY A 61 0.53 -6.34 -4.92
CA GLY A 61 -0.56 -6.44 -5.90
C GLY A 61 -1.81 -5.65 -5.53
N VAL A 62 -2.03 -5.32 -4.24
CA VAL A 62 -3.13 -4.44 -3.82
C VAL A 62 -3.03 -3.04 -4.45
N SER A 63 -1.83 -2.65 -4.86
CA SER A 63 -1.59 -1.37 -5.53
C SER A 63 -2.29 -1.31 -6.89
N LEU A 64 -2.53 -2.46 -7.52
CA LEU A 64 -3.23 -2.58 -8.80
C LEU A 64 -4.76 -2.49 -8.66
N THR A 65 -5.29 -2.60 -7.44
CA THR A 65 -6.73 -2.66 -7.17
C THR A 65 -7.27 -1.40 -6.48
N PHE A 66 -6.41 -0.41 -6.19
CA PHE A 66 -6.85 0.85 -5.61
C PHE A 66 -7.77 1.61 -6.59
N GLY A 67 -9.07 1.61 -6.28
CA GLY A 67 -10.03 2.49 -6.93
C GLY A 67 -10.14 3.85 -6.24
N ASP A 68 -10.65 4.85 -6.97
CA ASP A 68 -10.83 6.24 -6.49
C ASP A 68 -11.57 6.34 -5.15
N LYS A 69 -12.55 5.48 -4.92
CA LYS A 69 -13.33 5.43 -3.67
C LYS A 69 -12.47 5.05 -2.46
N LEU A 70 -11.63 4.02 -2.60
CA LEU A 70 -10.75 3.56 -1.52
C LEU A 70 -9.68 4.62 -1.23
N MET A 71 -9.09 5.20 -2.27
CA MET A 71 -8.15 6.32 -2.11
C MET A 71 -8.80 7.51 -1.39
N THR A 72 -10.03 7.87 -1.77
CA THR A 72 -10.76 8.98 -1.16
C THR A 72 -11.03 8.73 0.33
N LEU A 73 -11.37 7.50 0.72
CA LEU A 73 -11.56 7.12 2.12
C LEU A 73 -10.26 7.21 2.92
N MET A 74 -9.13 6.78 2.35
CA MET A 74 -7.82 6.78 3.01
C MET A 74 -7.19 8.18 3.09
N VAL A 75 -7.52 9.08 2.15
CA VAL A 75 -7.11 10.49 2.17
C VAL A 75 -7.91 11.30 3.20
N ASN A 76 -9.01 10.77 3.73
CA ASN A 76 -9.76 11.45 4.78
C ASN A 76 -8.89 11.62 6.04
N HIS A 77 -8.87 12.84 6.62
CA HIS A 77 -8.13 13.14 7.84
C HIS A 77 -8.59 12.33 9.07
N LYS A 78 -9.76 11.70 8.99
CA LYS A 78 -10.29 10.81 10.02
C LYS A 78 -9.78 9.38 9.92
N PHE A 79 -9.06 9.01 8.85
CA PHE A 79 -8.51 7.67 8.72
C PHE A 79 -7.33 7.48 9.68
N THR A 80 -7.43 6.48 10.55
CA THR A 80 -6.51 6.26 11.68
C THR A 80 -5.64 5.02 11.50
N ASN A 81 -4.56 4.93 12.29
CA ASN A 81 -3.73 3.73 12.34
C ASN A 81 -4.55 2.49 12.73
N ALA A 82 -5.43 2.62 13.73
CA ALA A 82 -6.27 1.51 14.17
C ALA A 82 -7.20 0.99 13.07
N GLN A 83 -7.69 1.88 12.18
CA GLN A 83 -8.52 1.46 11.05
C GLN A 83 -7.74 0.70 9.99
N ILE A 84 -6.49 1.10 9.70
CA ILE A 84 -5.67 0.33 8.77
C ILE A 84 -5.27 -1.02 9.36
N ASP A 85 -4.91 -1.05 10.65
CA ASP A 85 -4.52 -2.28 11.34
C ASP A 85 -5.71 -3.24 11.43
N ALA A 86 -6.92 -2.72 11.71
CA ALA A 86 -8.15 -3.50 11.68
C ALA A 86 -8.47 -4.04 10.29
N LEU A 87 -8.32 -3.23 9.23
CA LEU A 87 -8.53 -3.67 7.85
C LEU A 87 -7.54 -4.77 7.45
N VAL A 88 -6.25 -4.57 7.71
CA VAL A 88 -5.20 -5.56 7.44
C VAL A 88 -5.48 -6.84 8.22
N THR A 89 -5.78 -6.74 9.52
CA THR A 89 -6.13 -7.89 10.36
C THR A 89 -7.34 -8.64 9.80
N TYR A 90 -8.40 -7.92 9.44
CA TYR A 90 -9.59 -8.51 8.85
C TYR A 90 -9.27 -9.28 7.58
N VAL A 91 -8.62 -8.62 6.60
CA VAL A 91 -8.30 -9.23 5.30
C VAL A 91 -7.36 -10.42 5.46
N SER A 92 -6.35 -10.32 6.33
CA SER A 92 -5.41 -11.43 6.58
C SER A 92 -6.07 -12.66 7.20
N ASN A 93 -7.12 -12.51 8.00
CA ASN A 93 -7.80 -13.63 8.66
C ASN A 93 -8.98 -14.18 7.84
N THR A 94 -9.62 -13.34 7.03
CA THR A 94 -10.84 -13.71 6.28
C THR A 94 -10.59 -13.98 4.80
N HIS A 95 -9.51 -13.44 4.23
CA HIS A 95 -9.16 -13.59 2.82
C HIS A 95 -7.69 -14.01 2.60
N PRO A 96 -7.20 -15.08 3.26
CA PRO A 96 -5.80 -15.50 3.15
C PRO A 96 -5.40 -15.95 1.73
N GLY A 97 -6.30 -16.53 0.96
CA GLY A 97 -6.12 -16.88 -0.45
C GLY A 97 -5.92 -15.64 -1.30
N THR A 98 -6.77 -14.62 -1.14
CA THR A 98 -6.60 -13.32 -1.81
C THR A 98 -5.29 -12.64 -1.42
N VAL A 99 -4.93 -12.62 -0.13
CA VAL A 99 -3.64 -12.07 0.34
C VAL A 99 -2.46 -12.76 -0.33
N ARG A 100 -2.49 -14.10 -0.41
CA ARG A 100 -1.45 -14.87 -1.12
C ARG A 100 -1.34 -14.46 -2.58
N LEU A 101 -2.45 -14.29 -3.29
CA LEU A 101 -2.45 -13.83 -4.68
C LEU A 101 -1.84 -12.43 -4.81
N LEU A 102 -2.20 -11.50 -3.93
CA LEU A 102 -1.68 -10.13 -3.95
C LEU A 102 -0.17 -10.06 -3.66
N HIS A 103 0.36 -10.97 -2.84
CA HIS A 103 1.81 -11.14 -2.69
C HIS A 103 2.46 -11.73 -3.95
N ARG A 104 1.85 -12.73 -4.60
CA ARG A 104 2.38 -13.29 -5.86
C ARG A 104 2.42 -12.26 -6.99
N LEU A 105 1.45 -11.35 -7.03
CA LEU A 105 1.39 -10.25 -7.99
C LEU A 105 2.50 -9.20 -7.79
N GLU A 106 3.33 -9.28 -6.76
CA GLU A 106 4.46 -8.38 -6.57
C GLU A 106 5.44 -8.41 -7.75
N SER A 107 5.65 -9.57 -8.40
CA SER A 107 6.49 -9.69 -9.59
C SER A 107 6.02 -8.85 -10.77
N ILE A 108 4.71 -8.58 -10.83
CA ILE A 108 4.06 -7.76 -11.87
C ILE A 108 3.98 -6.30 -11.41
N ALA A 109 3.51 -6.09 -10.19
CA ALA A 109 3.27 -4.75 -9.66
C ALA A 109 4.55 -3.94 -9.49
N LYS A 110 5.66 -4.59 -9.10
CA LYS A 110 6.93 -3.91 -8.86
C LYS A 110 7.50 -3.26 -10.14
N PRO A 111 7.71 -3.97 -11.26
CA PRO A 111 8.15 -3.33 -12.51
C PRO A 111 7.21 -2.21 -12.97
N LEU A 112 5.89 -2.40 -12.88
CA LEU A 112 4.91 -1.36 -13.25
C LEU A 112 5.06 -0.08 -12.42
N ILE A 113 5.27 -0.21 -11.11
CA ILE A 113 5.55 0.92 -10.21
C ILE A 113 6.85 1.63 -10.60
N LEU A 114 7.84 0.90 -11.12
CA LEU A 114 9.10 1.44 -11.61
C LEU A 114 9.02 2.00 -13.04
N GLY A 115 7.86 1.92 -13.70
CA GLY A 115 7.66 2.38 -15.07
C GLY A 115 8.16 1.40 -16.13
N GLU A 116 8.43 0.15 -15.76
CA GLU A 116 8.82 -0.92 -16.66
C GLU A 116 7.60 -1.75 -17.06
N LEU A 117 7.55 -2.18 -18.33
CA LEU A 117 6.56 -3.14 -18.81
C LEU A 117 7.25 -4.51 -18.95
N PRO A 118 7.01 -5.47 -18.04
CA PRO A 118 7.58 -6.80 -18.18
C PRO A 118 7.02 -7.46 -19.44
N MET A 119 7.86 -7.98 -20.33
CA MET A 119 7.39 -8.78 -21.47
C MET A 119 6.61 -10.00 -20.97
N ASP A 120 7.04 -10.59 -19.86
CA ASP A 120 6.41 -11.70 -19.15
C ASP A 120 5.00 -11.36 -18.64
N LEU A 121 4.67 -10.08 -18.43
CA LEU A 121 3.32 -9.65 -18.03
C LEU A 121 2.30 -9.94 -19.14
N ILE A 122 2.69 -9.75 -20.40
CA ILE A 122 1.80 -10.01 -21.54
C ILE A 122 1.54 -11.51 -21.66
N GLU A 123 2.56 -12.35 -21.48
CA GLU A 123 2.42 -13.81 -21.51
C GLU A 123 1.60 -14.33 -20.32
N GLU A 124 1.81 -13.78 -19.12
CA GLU A 124 1.07 -14.16 -17.91
C GLU A 124 -0.42 -13.78 -18.00
N ILE A 125 -0.74 -12.65 -18.64
CA ILE A 125 -2.12 -12.23 -18.92
C ILE A 125 -2.77 -13.12 -20.01
N GLN A 126 -1.99 -13.58 -21.00
CA GLN A 126 -2.51 -14.37 -22.12
C GLN A 126 -2.73 -15.86 -21.77
N ASN A 127 -2.00 -16.40 -20.79
CA ASN A 127 -2.07 -17.82 -20.43
C ASN A 127 -3.15 -18.10 -19.36
N ASN A 128 -4.39 -18.34 -19.80
CA ASN A 128 -5.59 -18.19 -18.97
C ASN A 128 -5.82 -19.24 -17.86
N ARG A 129 -5.15 -20.41 -17.89
CA ARG A 129 -5.42 -21.49 -16.91
C ARG A 129 -4.44 -21.57 -15.74
N SER A 130 -3.15 -21.39 -16.00
CA SER A 130 -2.08 -21.60 -15.01
C SER A 130 -1.34 -20.32 -14.60
N SER A 131 -1.74 -19.16 -15.12
CA SER A 131 -1.14 -17.90 -14.71
C SER A 131 -1.51 -17.54 -13.27
N ILE A 132 -0.82 -16.56 -12.70
CA ILE A 132 -1.10 -16.02 -11.36
C ILE A 132 -2.57 -15.56 -11.21
N LEU A 133 -3.21 -15.14 -12.30
CA LEU A 133 -4.63 -14.76 -12.36
C LEU A 133 -5.50 -15.80 -13.06
N GLY A 134 -4.97 -17.00 -13.30
CA GLY A 134 -5.65 -18.08 -13.99
C GLY A 134 -6.77 -18.71 -13.14
N GLU A 135 -7.68 -19.40 -13.83
CA GLU A 135 -8.88 -20.00 -13.22
C GLU A 135 -8.58 -20.91 -12.02
N CYS A 136 -7.52 -21.72 -12.09
CA CYS A 136 -7.13 -22.62 -11.00
C CYS A 136 -6.70 -21.84 -9.75
N GLU A 137 -5.87 -20.80 -9.93
CA GLU A 137 -5.36 -20.00 -8.82
C GLU A 137 -6.45 -19.17 -8.15
N LEU A 138 -7.36 -18.62 -8.94
CA LEU A 138 -8.54 -17.90 -8.44
C LEU A 138 -9.47 -18.84 -7.68
N SER A 139 -9.74 -20.04 -8.21
CA SER A 139 -10.60 -21.02 -7.55
C SER A 139 -10.01 -21.50 -6.22
N HIS A 140 -8.69 -21.70 -6.15
CA HIS A 140 -8.01 -22.02 -4.90
C HIS A 140 -8.08 -20.86 -3.90
N ALA A 141 -7.83 -19.62 -4.34
CA ALA A 141 -7.92 -18.46 -3.45
C ALA A 141 -9.33 -18.29 -2.87
N ILE A 142 -10.37 -18.46 -3.69
CA ILE A 142 -11.77 -18.42 -3.23
C ILE A 142 -12.02 -19.53 -2.21
N THR A 143 -11.60 -20.76 -2.50
CA THR A 143 -11.79 -21.90 -1.59
C THR A 143 -11.11 -21.67 -0.23
N ASP A 144 -9.90 -21.12 -0.25
CA ASP A 144 -9.15 -20.78 0.97
C ASP A 144 -9.85 -19.67 1.76
N ASP A 145 -10.36 -18.65 1.08
CA ASP A 145 -11.09 -17.53 1.70
C ASP A 145 -12.41 -18.00 2.31
N GLU A 146 -13.18 -18.83 1.61
CA GLU A 146 -14.42 -19.43 2.12
C GLU A 146 -14.14 -20.32 3.35
N THR A 147 -13.10 -21.15 3.28
CA THR A 147 -12.70 -22.02 4.39
C THR A 147 -12.29 -21.21 5.61
N ALA A 148 -11.50 -20.15 5.41
CA ALA A 148 -11.10 -19.24 6.47
C ALA A 148 -12.32 -18.53 7.08
N LEU A 149 -13.24 -18.03 6.28
CA LEU A 149 -14.44 -17.36 6.77
C LEU A 149 -15.30 -18.29 7.64
N VAL A 150 -15.44 -19.55 7.24
CA VAL A 150 -16.17 -20.56 8.03
C VAL A 150 -15.45 -20.89 9.34
N SER A 151 -14.11 -20.95 9.35
CA SER A 151 -13.36 -21.21 10.58
C SER A 151 -13.45 -20.04 11.57
N GLN A 152 -13.55 -18.81 11.08
CA GLN A 152 -13.64 -17.62 11.94
C GLN A 152 -14.91 -17.56 12.80
N LEU A 153 -16.01 -18.19 12.37
CA LEU A 153 -17.22 -18.32 13.19
C LEU A 153 -17.01 -19.14 14.47
N ARG A 154 -15.87 -19.82 14.61
CA ARG A 154 -15.56 -20.75 15.71
C ARG A 154 -14.35 -20.32 16.54
N GLU A 155 -13.63 -19.26 16.14
CA GLU A 155 -12.34 -18.87 16.74
C GLU A 155 -12.42 -17.69 17.72
N ARG A 156 -11.31 -17.51 18.45
CA ARG A 156 -11.07 -16.47 19.46
C ARG A 156 -10.81 -15.09 18.82
N PRO A 157 -10.83 -13.98 19.58
CA PRO A 157 -10.52 -12.66 19.04
C PRO A 157 -9.17 -12.61 18.33
N TRP A 158 -9.13 -11.96 17.17
CA TRP A 158 -7.93 -11.82 16.34
C TRP A 158 -6.85 -11.00 17.04
N THR A 159 -5.60 -11.42 16.83
CA THR A 159 -4.45 -10.59 17.17
C THR A 159 -4.33 -9.49 16.13
N VAL A 160 -4.33 -8.24 16.59
CA VAL A 160 -4.19 -7.08 15.69
C VAL A 160 -2.81 -7.08 15.06
N ILE A 161 -2.78 -6.99 13.73
CA ILE A 161 -1.55 -6.87 12.94
C ILE A 161 -1.05 -5.44 13.01
N ASP A 162 0.19 -5.24 13.44
CA ASP A 162 0.89 -3.96 13.33
C ASP A 162 1.31 -3.73 11.86
N SER A 163 0.45 -3.05 11.11
CA SER A 163 0.68 -2.81 9.69
C SER A 163 1.88 -1.90 9.45
N ASN A 164 2.18 -1.01 10.38
CA ASN A 164 3.28 -0.07 10.23
C ASN A 164 4.63 -0.77 10.34
N PHE A 165 4.79 -1.65 11.33
CA PHE A 165 6.01 -2.43 11.52
C PHE A 165 6.30 -3.30 10.30
N LEU A 166 5.30 -4.05 9.83
CA LEU A 166 5.43 -4.92 8.66
C LEU A 166 5.74 -4.13 7.39
N ALA A 167 5.07 -2.99 7.18
CA ALA A 167 5.31 -2.17 6.01
C ALA A 167 6.71 -1.56 5.98
N ILE A 168 7.25 -1.12 7.13
CA ILE A 168 8.63 -0.63 7.22
C ILE A 168 9.62 -1.74 6.88
N LYS A 169 9.39 -2.96 7.40
CA LYS A 169 10.22 -4.12 7.06
C LYS A 169 10.19 -4.41 5.55
N LYS A 170 9.02 -4.33 4.92
CA LYS A 170 8.85 -4.56 3.48
C LYS A 170 9.59 -3.53 2.62
N ILE A 171 9.76 -2.27 3.05
CA ILE A 171 10.53 -1.25 2.29
C ILE A 171 11.93 -1.77 2.00
N ALA A 172 12.61 -2.31 3.01
CA ALA A 172 13.98 -2.78 2.86
C ALA A 172 14.08 -4.00 1.93
N GLU A 173 13.03 -4.82 1.84
CA GLU A 173 12.98 -5.96 0.93
C GLU A 173 12.67 -5.50 -0.50
N PHE A 174 11.70 -4.60 -0.66
CA PHE A 174 11.29 -4.04 -1.95
C PHE A 174 12.44 -3.29 -2.63
N LEU A 175 13.16 -2.46 -1.87
CA LEU A 175 14.32 -1.69 -2.36
C LEU A 175 15.57 -2.54 -2.60
N ARG A 176 15.66 -3.75 -2.04
CA ARG A 176 16.83 -4.63 -2.22
C ARG A 176 16.93 -5.26 -3.60
N GLY A 177 15.84 -5.25 -4.37
CA GLY A 177 15.80 -5.72 -5.76
C GLY A 177 15.58 -4.59 -6.75
N LEU A 178 16.06 -3.39 -6.42
CA LEU A 178 16.18 -2.22 -7.30
C LEU A 178 17.63 -2.08 -7.74
#